data_AF-A0A2N1R5M1-F1
#
_entry.id   AF-A0A2N1R5M1-F1
#
_cell.length_a   1.000
_cell.length_b   1.000
_cell.length_c   1.000
_cell.angle_alpha   90.00
_cell.angle_beta   90.00
_cell.angle_gamma   90.00
#
_symmetry.space_group_name_H-M   'P 1'
#
loop_
_entity.id
_entity.type
_entity.pdbx_description
1 polymer ?
#
loop_
_entity_poly.entity_id
_entity_poly.type
_entity_poly.pdbx_seq_one_letter_code
_entity_poly.pdbx_strand_id
1 'polypeptide(L)'
;MKFKTIFALFNIILIFSFGFIFMMPFMLLGSEYSLPFWTKNWPLFLFFTAVLIGFNAFFVSNWRLFSLLESEDWEALGSLLGQRVFDRKRYDRRTVRLLVNTSLLRGDMDTVKRLETALRTDKPAALRRDAVLFGAARLLANDAEASVRFLSEFADGAGVENPEWMRFYHAFALVLGKRASEAAARLMPTLSSKDPVLSLLSAYTLGTTCAVAVTPAERQSLVAAAEGRRAELARRYGAVRWAREVERAKSEIHIVILSKVLDEATSWLFPVGGQA
;
A
#
# COMPACT_ATOMS: atom_id res chain seq x y z
N MET A 1 -12.15 8.49 15.62
CA MET A 1 -13.54 8.20 16.00
C MET A 1 -13.75 6.70 15.96
N LYS A 2 -14.43 6.12 16.95
CA LYS A 2 -14.68 4.67 17.03
C LYS A 2 -15.44 4.20 15.78
N PHE A 3 -15.11 3.04 15.24
CA PHE A 3 -15.70 2.56 13.98
C PHE A 3 -17.23 2.37 14.12
N LYS A 4 -17.66 1.94 15.31
CA LYS A 4 -19.08 1.89 15.71
C LYS A 4 -19.75 3.26 15.63
N THR A 5 -19.04 4.34 15.99
CA THR A 5 -19.55 5.71 15.91
C THR A 5 -19.70 6.16 14.45
N ILE A 6 -18.73 5.87 13.59
CA ILE A 6 -18.82 6.18 12.14
C ILE A 6 -20.03 5.47 11.52
N PHE A 7 -20.23 4.19 11.85
CA PHE A 7 -21.37 3.41 11.38
C PHE A 7 -22.71 3.92 11.90
N ALA A 8 -22.80 4.25 13.19
CA ALA A 8 -24.00 4.83 13.77
C ALA A 8 -24.32 6.18 13.12
N LEU A 9 -23.31 7.04 12.96
CA LEU A 9 -23.46 8.35 12.32
C LEU A 9 -23.91 8.23 10.86
N PHE A 10 -23.29 7.32 10.10
CA PHE A 10 -23.67 7.06 8.71
C PHE A 10 -25.12 6.59 8.60
N ASN A 11 -25.55 5.62 9.42
CA ASN A 11 -26.93 5.16 9.43
C ASN A 11 -27.91 6.27 9.87
N ILE A 12 -27.56 7.07 10.87
CA ILE A 12 -28.37 8.21 11.31
C ILE A 12 -28.54 9.21 10.17
N ILE A 13 -27.46 9.60 9.50
CA ILE A 13 -27.50 10.53 8.37
C ILE A 13 -28.36 9.92 7.24
N LEU A 14 -28.17 8.66 6.91
CA LEU A 14 -28.90 8.01 5.82
C LEU A 14 -30.40 7.91 6.12
N ILE A 15 -30.78 7.51 7.34
CA ILE A 15 -32.17 7.47 7.79
C ILE A 15 -32.76 8.88 7.84
N PHE A 16 -32.00 9.88 8.29
CA PHE A 16 -32.45 11.26 8.37
C PHE A 16 -32.64 11.87 6.98
N SER A 17 -31.69 11.72 6.07
CA SER A 17 -31.79 12.16 4.68
C SER A 17 -32.97 11.49 3.97
N PHE A 18 -33.16 10.19 4.21
CA PHE A 18 -34.31 9.46 3.70
C PHE A 18 -35.63 10.00 4.27
N GLY A 19 -35.72 10.12 5.59
CA GLY A 19 -36.88 10.70 6.26
C GLY A 19 -37.21 12.09 5.72
N PHE A 20 -36.21 12.93 5.50
CA PHE A 20 -36.38 14.26 4.94
C PHE A 20 -36.94 14.23 3.51
N ILE A 21 -36.36 13.42 2.62
CA ILE A 21 -36.83 13.29 1.22
C ILE A 21 -38.28 12.81 1.15
N PHE A 22 -38.67 11.86 2.00
CA PHE A 22 -40.01 11.27 1.99
C PHE A 22 -41.06 12.10 2.74
N MET A 23 -40.65 12.84 3.78
CA MET A 23 -41.54 13.64 4.63
C MET A 23 -41.70 15.08 4.12
N MET A 24 -40.76 15.60 3.32
CA MET A 24 -40.82 16.93 2.70
C MET A 24 -42.12 17.19 1.92
N PRO A 25 -42.57 16.30 1.01
CA PRO A 25 -43.83 16.49 0.28
C PRO A 25 -45.04 16.59 1.21
N PHE A 26 -45.05 15.81 2.29
CA PHE A 26 -46.12 15.85 3.28
C PHE A 26 -46.12 17.17 4.06
N MET A 27 -44.95 17.68 4.46
CA MET A 27 -44.84 18.93 5.22
C MET A 27 -45.10 20.19 4.38
N LEU A 28 -44.70 20.20 3.11
CA LEU A 28 -44.78 21.39 2.24
C LEU A 28 -46.06 21.45 1.40
N LEU A 29 -46.59 20.31 0.96
CA LEU A 29 -47.69 20.24 -0.01
C LEU A 29 -48.98 19.65 0.59
N GLY A 30 -48.93 19.15 1.84
CA GLY A 30 -50.08 18.53 2.50
C GLY A 30 -50.36 17.10 2.05
N SER A 31 -51.31 16.44 2.72
CA SER A 31 -51.60 15.00 2.56
C SER A 31 -52.15 14.62 1.18
N GLU A 32 -52.79 15.56 0.47
CA GLU A 32 -53.40 15.31 -0.84
C GLU A 32 -52.35 15.11 -1.94
N TYR A 33 -51.20 15.76 -1.85
CA TYR A 33 -50.09 15.65 -2.80
C TYR A 33 -49.03 14.62 -2.40
N SER A 34 -48.97 14.23 -1.13
CA SER A 34 -48.00 13.22 -0.65
C SER A 34 -48.35 11.80 -1.06
N LEU A 35 -49.63 11.45 -1.12
CA LEU A 35 -50.07 10.11 -1.53
C LEU A 35 -49.62 9.76 -2.97
N PRO A 36 -49.89 10.60 -4.00
CA PRO A 36 -49.42 10.37 -5.36
C PRO A 36 -47.89 10.33 -5.46
N PHE A 37 -47.19 11.12 -4.63
CA PHE A 37 -45.73 11.11 -4.58
C PHE A 37 -45.21 9.76 -4.08
N TRP A 38 -45.74 9.22 -2.97
CA TRP A 38 -45.29 7.93 -2.45
C TRP A 38 -45.66 6.76 -3.37
N THR A 39 -46.85 6.76 -3.97
CA THR A 39 -47.24 5.70 -4.90
C THR A 39 -46.47 5.74 -6.21
N LYS A 40 -45.99 6.92 -6.65
CA LYS A 40 -45.13 7.03 -7.84
C LYS A 40 -43.66 6.72 -7.53
N ASN A 41 -43.17 7.05 -6.33
CA ASN A 41 -41.78 6.92 -5.93
C ASN A 41 -41.50 5.71 -5.02
N TRP A 42 -42.43 4.75 -4.89
CA TRP A 42 -42.22 3.53 -4.13
C TRP A 42 -40.95 2.72 -4.55
N PRO A 43 -40.49 2.71 -5.82
CA PRO A 43 -39.26 2.00 -6.17
C PRO A 43 -38.03 2.64 -5.51
N LEU A 44 -38.07 3.94 -5.25
CA LEU A 44 -37.03 4.65 -4.52
C LEU A 44 -36.96 4.14 -3.07
N PHE A 45 -38.11 3.93 -2.42
CA PHE A 45 -38.18 3.33 -1.08
C PHE A 45 -37.54 1.94 -1.06
N LEU A 46 -37.88 1.10 -2.05
CA LEU A 46 -37.32 -0.24 -2.16
C LEU A 46 -35.80 -0.20 -2.38
N PHE A 47 -35.32 0.66 -3.27
CA PHE A 47 -33.90 0.86 -3.54
C PHE A 47 -33.14 1.28 -2.27
N PHE A 48 -33.64 2.28 -1.54
CA PHE A 48 -33.03 2.71 -0.28
C PHE A 48 -33.01 1.60 0.77
N THR A 49 -34.11 0.85 0.89
CA THR A 49 -34.20 -0.29 1.81
C THR A 49 -33.16 -1.35 1.45
N ALA A 50 -33.01 -1.66 0.15
CA ALA A 50 -32.01 -2.60 -0.33
C ALA A 50 -30.58 -2.12 -0.03
N VAL A 51 -30.28 -0.83 -0.23
CA VAL A 51 -28.98 -0.24 0.11
C VAL A 51 -28.70 -0.33 1.62
N LEU A 52 -29.69 0.01 2.46
CA LEU A 52 -29.58 -0.02 3.91
C LEU A 52 -29.35 -1.45 4.42
N ILE A 53 -30.10 -2.43 3.90
CA ILE A 53 -29.92 -3.85 4.22
C ILE A 53 -28.54 -4.32 3.77
N GLY A 54 -28.14 -4.03 2.53
CA GLY A 54 -26.85 -4.45 1.98
C GLY A 54 -25.67 -3.91 2.78
N PHE A 55 -25.72 -2.61 3.13
CA PHE A 55 -24.68 -1.98 3.93
C PHE A 55 -24.60 -2.54 5.35
N ASN A 56 -25.75 -2.69 6.02
CA ASN A 56 -25.80 -3.26 7.36
C ASN A 56 -25.35 -4.73 7.39
N ALA A 57 -25.75 -5.54 6.40
CA ALA A 57 -25.29 -6.92 6.26
C ALA A 57 -23.77 -7.01 6.05
N PHE A 58 -23.20 -6.17 5.17
CA PHE A 58 -21.76 -6.08 4.96
C PHE A 58 -21.02 -5.72 6.25
N PHE A 59 -21.56 -4.77 7.02
CA PHE A 59 -20.97 -4.30 8.26
C PHE A 59 -20.96 -5.37 9.34
N VAL A 60 -22.10 -6.02 9.57
CA VAL A 60 -22.25 -7.11 10.54
C VAL A 60 -21.32 -8.27 10.18
N SER A 61 -21.24 -8.64 8.89
CA SER A 61 -20.34 -9.70 8.41
C SER A 61 -18.86 -9.41 8.67
N ASN A 62 -18.47 -8.14 8.65
CA ASN A 62 -17.08 -7.70 8.88
C ASN A 62 -16.83 -7.13 10.28
N TRP A 63 -17.83 -7.15 11.16
CA TRP A 63 -17.77 -6.50 12.47
C TRP A 63 -16.57 -6.96 13.30
N ARG A 64 -16.31 -8.27 13.32
CA ARG A 64 -15.16 -8.84 14.06
C ARG A 64 -13.83 -8.32 13.53
N LEU A 65 -13.65 -8.24 12.21
CA LEU A 65 -12.42 -7.71 11.61
C LEU A 65 -12.21 -6.24 11.98
N PHE A 66 -13.28 -5.44 11.92
CA PHE A 66 -13.18 -4.02 12.25
C PHE A 66 -12.94 -3.78 13.75
N SER A 67 -13.58 -4.57 14.62
CA SER A 67 -13.36 -4.48 16.06
C SER A 67 -11.91 -4.85 16.45
N LEU A 68 -11.32 -5.85 15.78
CA LEU A 68 -9.92 -6.23 16.01
C LEU A 68 -8.95 -5.16 15.51
N LEU A 69 -9.23 -4.54 14.35
CA LEU A 69 -8.46 -3.39 13.87
C LEU A 69 -8.57 -2.18 14.82
N GLU A 70 -9.75 -1.91 15.36
CA GLU A 70 -9.98 -0.79 16.28
C GLU A 70 -9.32 -0.99 17.65
N SER A 71 -9.24 -2.23 18.11
CA SER A 71 -8.56 -2.59 19.37
C SER A 71 -7.06 -2.81 19.20
N GLU A 72 -6.53 -2.68 17.98
CA GLU A 72 -5.14 -2.97 17.63
C GLU A 72 -4.70 -4.38 18.09
N ASP A 73 -5.64 -5.33 18.16
CA ASP A 73 -5.38 -6.72 18.51
C ASP A 73 -4.85 -7.46 17.27
N TRP A 74 -3.57 -7.23 16.98
CA TRP A 74 -2.87 -7.78 15.82
C TRP A 74 -2.78 -9.32 15.88
N GLU A 75 -2.79 -9.89 17.08
CA GLU A 75 -2.71 -11.34 17.26
C GLU A 75 -4.01 -12.03 16.83
N ALA A 76 -5.13 -11.61 17.40
CA ALA A 76 -6.44 -12.14 17.04
C ALA A 76 -6.81 -11.79 15.59
N LEU A 77 -6.38 -10.62 15.09
CA LEU A 77 -6.56 -10.25 13.68
C LEU A 77 -5.80 -11.21 12.75
N GLY A 78 -4.53 -11.49 13.05
CA GLY A 78 -3.72 -12.44 12.30
C GLY A 78 -4.35 -13.84 12.27
N SER A 79 -4.86 -14.31 13.41
CA SER A 79 -5.55 -15.61 13.50
C SER A 79 -6.85 -15.63 12.67
N LEU A 80 -7.68 -14.59 12.76
CA LEU A 80 -8.91 -14.47 11.97
C LEU A 80 -8.64 -14.46 10.47
N LEU A 81 -7.62 -13.71 10.04
CA LEU A 81 -7.22 -13.62 8.64
C LEU A 81 -6.59 -14.93 8.16
N GLY A 82 -5.76 -15.56 8.97
CA GLY A 82 -5.20 -16.89 8.73
C GLY A 82 -6.29 -17.93 8.48
N GLN A 83 -7.33 -17.99 9.33
CA GLN A 83 -8.48 -18.90 9.12
C GLN A 83 -9.22 -18.61 7.81
N ARG A 84 -9.40 -17.33 7.44
CA ARG A 84 -10.06 -16.97 6.18
C ARG A 84 -9.25 -17.41 4.96
N VAL A 85 -7.94 -17.21 5.00
CA VAL A 85 -7.03 -17.55 3.91
C VAL A 85 -6.83 -19.06 3.82
N PHE A 86 -6.39 -19.70 4.91
CA PHE A 86 -5.92 -21.08 4.87
C PHE A 86 -7.05 -22.10 4.96
N ASP A 87 -8.06 -21.86 5.80
CA ASP A 87 -9.15 -22.84 5.99
C ASP A 87 -10.26 -22.61 4.96
N ARG A 88 -10.63 -21.35 4.73
CA ARG A 88 -11.72 -20.98 3.80
C ARG A 88 -11.26 -20.66 2.38
N LYS A 89 -9.96 -20.75 2.09
CA LYS A 89 -9.35 -20.46 0.77
C LYS A 89 -9.78 -19.11 0.17
N ARG A 90 -10.02 -18.10 1.02
CA ARG A 90 -10.41 -16.76 0.57
C ARG A 90 -9.17 -15.92 0.29
N TYR A 91 -8.77 -15.90 -0.98
CA TYR A 91 -7.63 -15.14 -1.50
C TYR A 91 -8.05 -13.81 -2.14
N ASP A 92 -9.01 -13.10 -1.53
CA ASP A 92 -9.34 -11.77 -2.00
C ASP A 92 -8.22 -10.78 -1.64
N ARG A 93 -8.09 -9.72 -2.45
CA ARG A 93 -7.01 -8.74 -2.35
C ARG A 93 -6.92 -8.12 -0.96
N ARG A 94 -8.05 -7.79 -0.35
CA ARG A 94 -8.08 -7.13 0.95
C ARG A 94 -7.57 -8.06 2.04
N THR A 95 -8.04 -9.31 2.06
CA THR A 95 -7.62 -10.30 3.05
C THR A 95 -6.14 -10.64 2.92
N VAL A 96 -5.63 -10.86 1.69
CA VAL A 96 -4.21 -11.16 1.44
C VAL A 96 -3.32 -10.02 1.93
N ARG A 97 -3.60 -8.77 1.51
CA ARG A 97 -2.81 -7.60 1.92
C ARG A 97 -2.86 -7.38 3.42
N LEU A 98 -4.04 -7.47 4.02
CA LEU A 98 -4.17 -7.24 5.45
C LEU A 98 -3.44 -8.32 6.26
N LEU A 99 -3.46 -9.58 5.80
CA LEU A 99 -2.71 -10.65 6.44
C LEU A 99 -1.20 -10.39 6.35
N VAL A 100 -0.68 -10.09 5.16
CA VAL A 100 0.75 -9.76 4.98
C VAL A 100 1.15 -8.57 5.87
N ASN A 101 0.39 -7.47 5.83
CA ASN A 101 0.71 -6.27 6.62
C ASN A 101 0.69 -6.57 8.13
N THR A 102 -0.33 -7.32 8.59
CA THR A 102 -0.44 -7.72 10.01
C THR A 102 0.71 -8.64 10.41
N SER A 103 1.07 -9.60 9.57
CA SER A 103 2.22 -10.49 9.80
C SER A 103 3.54 -9.74 9.83
N LEU A 104 3.75 -8.77 8.93
CA LEU A 104 4.95 -7.93 8.91
C LEU A 104 5.08 -7.09 10.19
N LEU A 105 3.99 -6.46 10.65
CA LEU A 105 3.98 -5.69 11.90
C LEU A 105 4.29 -6.56 13.12
N ARG A 106 3.89 -7.83 13.09
CA ARG A 106 4.17 -8.80 14.16
C ARG A 106 5.53 -9.50 14.04
N GLY A 107 6.26 -9.32 12.94
CA GLY A 107 7.46 -10.09 12.63
C GLY A 107 7.21 -11.57 12.32
N ASP A 108 5.96 -11.97 12.02
CA ASP A 108 5.57 -13.35 11.70
C ASP A 108 5.86 -13.67 10.23
N MET A 109 7.13 -13.97 9.94
CA MET A 109 7.57 -14.30 8.58
C MET A 109 7.09 -15.68 8.11
N ASP A 110 6.75 -16.58 9.04
CA ASP A 110 6.29 -17.92 8.69
C ASP A 110 4.89 -17.90 8.07
N THR A 111 3.99 -17.06 8.61
CA THR A 111 2.68 -16.83 7.99
C THR A 111 2.81 -16.22 6.59
N VAL A 112 3.76 -15.29 6.38
CA VAL A 112 4.01 -14.70 5.05
C VAL A 112 4.49 -15.77 4.07
N LYS A 113 5.45 -16.62 4.46
CA LYS A 113 5.96 -17.73 3.64
C LYS A 113 4.84 -18.72 3.30
N ARG A 114 4.04 -19.13 4.30
CA ARG A 114 2.91 -20.05 4.11
C ARG A 114 1.87 -19.47 3.14
N LEU A 115 1.56 -18.18 3.26
CA LEU A 115 0.67 -17.48 2.34
C LEU A 115 1.25 -17.40 0.93
N GLU A 116 2.54 -17.11 0.78
CA GLU A 116 3.22 -17.10 -0.53
C GLU A 116 3.08 -18.46 -1.22
N THR A 117 3.37 -19.55 -0.51
CA THR A 117 3.22 -20.93 -1.03
C THR A 117 1.77 -21.21 -1.43
N ALA A 118 0.81 -20.87 -0.58
CA ALA A 118 -0.61 -21.07 -0.88
C ALA A 118 -1.07 -20.30 -2.13
N LEU A 119 -0.66 -19.04 -2.28
CA LEU A 119 -0.98 -18.25 -3.46
C LEU A 119 -0.29 -18.76 -4.71
N ARG A 120 0.96 -19.24 -4.61
CA ARG A 120 1.68 -19.82 -5.74
C ARG A 120 0.95 -21.03 -6.31
N THR A 121 0.37 -21.88 -5.45
CA THR A 121 -0.39 -23.07 -5.86
C THR A 121 -1.81 -22.74 -6.29
N ASP A 122 -2.58 -22.00 -5.48
CA ASP A 122 -4.02 -21.84 -5.67
C ASP A 122 -4.40 -20.61 -6.52
N LYS A 123 -3.61 -19.52 -6.45
CA LYS A 123 -3.92 -18.21 -7.06
C LYS A 123 -2.66 -17.45 -7.51
N PRO A 124 -1.89 -17.95 -8.49
CA PRO A 124 -0.62 -17.34 -8.90
C PRO A 124 -0.77 -15.92 -9.43
N ALA A 125 -1.93 -15.59 -10.02
CA ALA A 125 -2.24 -14.22 -10.45
C ALA A 125 -2.35 -13.24 -9.28
N ALA A 126 -2.84 -13.68 -8.11
CA ALA A 126 -2.90 -12.84 -6.92
C ALA A 126 -1.50 -12.62 -6.32
N LEU A 127 -0.66 -13.65 -6.30
CA LEU A 127 0.75 -13.52 -5.91
C LEU A 127 1.48 -12.51 -6.80
N ARG A 128 1.33 -12.64 -8.13
CA ARG A 128 1.95 -11.73 -9.10
C ARG A 128 1.51 -10.28 -8.92
N ARG A 129 0.20 -10.04 -8.75
CA ARG A 129 -0.33 -8.70 -8.51
C ARG A 129 0.28 -8.05 -7.27
N ASP A 130 0.34 -8.80 -6.18
CA ASP A 130 0.81 -8.31 -4.88
C ASP A 130 2.30 -8.62 -4.62
N ALA A 131 3.07 -8.95 -5.66
CA ALA A 131 4.46 -9.43 -5.55
C ALA A 131 5.39 -8.44 -4.82
N VAL A 132 5.14 -7.14 -4.96
CA VAL A 132 5.89 -6.07 -4.27
C VAL A 132 5.85 -6.24 -2.76
N LEU A 133 4.70 -6.61 -2.19
CA LEU A 133 4.54 -6.81 -0.74
C LEU A 133 5.34 -8.03 -0.24
N PHE A 134 5.30 -9.13 -0.99
CA PHE A 134 6.08 -10.33 -0.68
C PHE A 134 7.58 -10.11 -0.87
N GLY A 135 7.97 -9.35 -1.89
CA GLY A 135 9.35 -8.94 -2.14
C GLY A 135 9.91 -8.11 -0.99
N ALA A 136 9.15 -7.12 -0.53
CA ALA A 136 9.45 -6.32 0.66
C ALA A 136 9.59 -7.19 1.92
N ALA A 137 8.66 -8.13 2.14
CA ALA A 137 8.73 -9.05 3.27
C ALA A 137 9.96 -9.96 3.24
N ARG A 138 10.36 -10.45 2.06
CA ARG A 138 11.58 -11.27 1.91
C ARG A 138 12.86 -10.50 2.19
N LEU A 139 12.92 -9.23 1.81
CA LEU A 139 14.06 -8.38 2.13
C LEU A 139 14.26 -8.22 3.65
N LEU A 140 13.18 -8.17 4.42
CA LEU A 140 13.25 -8.16 5.88
C LEU A 140 13.76 -9.46 6.49
N ALA A 141 13.58 -10.60 5.82
CA ALA A 141 14.09 -11.89 6.28
C ALA A 141 15.62 -12.02 6.17
N ASN A 142 16.31 -11.00 5.64
CA ASN A 142 17.77 -10.92 5.51
C ASN A 142 18.40 -12.08 4.71
N ASP A 143 17.64 -12.69 3.81
CA ASP A 143 18.12 -13.68 2.84
C ASP A 143 18.17 -13.03 1.45
N ALA A 144 19.34 -12.49 1.11
CA ALA A 144 19.54 -11.75 -0.14
C ALA A 144 19.32 -12.65 -1.38
N GLU A 145 19.81 -13.90 -1.36
CA GLU A 145 19.69 -14.82 -2.49
C GLU A 145 18.24 -15.30 -2.69
N ALA A 146 17.52 -15.61 -1.61
CA ALA A 146 16.09 -15.92 -1.72
C ALA A 146 15.26 -14.72 -2.17
N SER A 147 15.65 -13.51 -1.77
CA SER A 147 15.00 -12.27 -2.22
C SER A 147 15.23 -12.05 -3.71
N VAL A 148 16.48 -12.16 -4.19
CA VAL A 148 16.81 -12.03 -5.62
C VAL A 148 16.05 -13.05 -6.46
N ARG A 149 16.03 -14.34 -6.05
CA ARG A 149 15.29 -15.38 -6.79
C ARG A 149 13.82 -15.01 -6.95
N PHE A 150 13.13 -14.69 -5.85
CA PHE A 150 11.72 -14.29 -5.90
C PHE A 150 11.50 -13.04 -6.74
N LEU A 151 12.32 -12.00 -6.53
CA LEU A 151 12.14 -10.73 -7.21
C LEU A 151 12.43 -10.83 -8.72
N SER A 152 13.32 -11.74 -9.12
CA SER A 152 13.64 -11.98 -10.52
C SER A 152 12.45 -12.59 -11.30
N GLU A 153 11.60 -13.39 -10.65
CA GLU A 153 10.40 -13.99 -11.26
C GLU A 153 9.37 -12.95 -11.75
N PHE A 154 9.38 -11.75 -11.17
CA PHE A 154 8.44 -10.67 -11.49
C PHE A 154 9.13 -9.41 -12.01
N ALA A 155 10.40 -9.52 -12.41
CA ALA A 155 11.22 -8.38 -12.84
C ALA A 155 10.78 -7.78 -14.19
N ASP A 156 10.02 -8.53 -15.00
CA ASP A 156 9.40 -8.04 -16.23
C ASP A 156 8.27 -7.02 -15.97
N GLY A 157 7.75 -6.97 -14.73
CA GLY A 157 6.65 -6.12 -14.32
C GLY A 157 5.29 -6.55 -14.84
N ALA A 158 5.19 -7.67 -15.56
CA ALA A 158 3.94 -8.11 -16.17
C ALA A 158 2.95 -8.54 -15.07
N GLY A 159 1.78 -7.91 -15.02
CA GLY A 159 0.74 -8.24 -14.04
C GLY A 159 1.04 -7.83 -12.59
N VAL A 160 2.13 -7.09 -12.36
CA VAL A 160 2.49 -6.53 -11.05
C VAL A 160 1.83 -5.17 -10.87
N GLU A 161 1.27 -4.87 -9.70
CA GLU A 161 0.57 -3.60 -9.47
C GLU A 161 1.51 -2.38 -9.51
N ASN A 162 2.74 -2.54 -9.02
CA ASN A 162 3.73 -1.47 -9.02
C ASN A 162 5.08 -1.97 -9.58
N PRO A 163 5.23 -1.99 -10.92
CA PRO A 163 6.40 -2.57 -11.57
C PRO A 163 7.69 -1.77 -11.34
N GLU A 164 7.61 -0.45 -11.12
CA GLU A 164 8.80 0.36 -10.83
C GLU A 164 9.37 0.02 -9.45
N TRP A 165 8.50 -0.11 -8.44
CA TRP A 165 8.90 -0.57 -7.10
C TRP A 165 9.41 -2.01 -7.12
N MET A 166 8.82 -2.87 -7.94
CA MET A 166 9.30 -4.24 -8.14
C MET A 166 10.74 -4.25 -8.68
N ARG A 167 11.03 -3.42 -9.69
CA ARG A 167 12.38 -3.25 -10.25
C ARG A 167 13.37 -2.72 -9.21
N PHE A 168 12.95 -1.73 -8.43
CA PHE A 168 13.77 -1.19 -7.35
C PHE A 168 14.08 -2.25 -6.30
N TYR A 169 13.09 -2.98 -5.79
CA TYR A 169 13.34 -4.02 -4.80
C TYR A 169 14.26 -5.12 -5.32
N HIS A 170 14.10 -5.52 -6.59
CA HIS A 170 15.03 -6.45 -7.21
C HIS A 170 16.46 -5.91 -7.21
N ALA A 171 16.65 -4.65 -7.61
CA ALA A 171 17.96 -4.01 -7.56
C ALA A 171 18.50 -3.88 -6.13
N PHE A 172 17.66 -3.54 -5.17
CA PHE A 172 18.03 -3.44 -3.77
C PHE A 172 18.46 -4.80 -3.20
N ALA A 173 17.77 -5.89 -3.55
CA ALA A 173 18.18 -7.26 -3.21
C ALA A 173 19.55 -7.62 -3.80
N LEU A 174 19.83 -7.20 -5.04
CA LEU A 174 21.14 -7.39 -5.67
C LEU A 174 22.25 -6.61 -4.94
N VAL A 175 21.96 -5.39 -4.47
CA VAL A 175 22.88 -4.61 -3.63
C VAL A 175 23.20 -5.35 -2.34
N LEU A 176 22.17 -5.87 -1.64
CA LEU A 176 22.37 -6.69 -0.43
C LEU A 176 23.18 -7.96 -0.71
N GLY A 177 23.02 -8.55 -1.90
CA GLY A 177 23.81 -9.68 -2.40
C GLY A 177 25.20 -9.31 -2.95
N LYS A 178 25.68 -8.07 -2.73
CA LYS A 178 26.98 -7.56 -3.22
C LYS A 178 27.14 -7.56 -4.75
N ARG A 179 26.03 -7.54 -5.50
CA ARG A 179 25.99 -7.52 -6.98
C ARG A 179 25.71 -6.10 -7.48
N ALA A 180 26.59 -5.16 -7.13
CA ALA A 180 26.40 -3.73 -7.34
C ALA A 180 26.26 -3.32 -8.82
N SER A 181 27.06 -3.89 -9.73
CA SER A 181 26.99 -3.57 -11.15
C SER A 181 25.64 -3.96 -11.76
N GLU A 182 25.10 -5.13 -11.39
CA GLU A 182 23.79 -5.59 -11.83
C GLU A 182 22.64 -4.79 -11.23
N ALA A 183 22.80 -4.34 -9.99
CA ALA A 183 21.85 -3.45 -9.34
C ALA A 183 21.81 -2.08 -10.04
N ALA A 184 22.98 -1.51 -10.33
CA ALA A 184 23.11 -0.20 -10.97
C ALA A 184 22.38 -0.14 -12.32
N ALA A 185 22.54 -1.17 -13.16
CA ALA A 185 21.85 -1.27 -14.44
C ALA A 185 20.31 -1.25 -14.29
N ARG A 186 19.78 -1.80 -13.19
CA ARG A 186 18.34 -1.85 -12.89
C ARG A 186 17.82 -0.60 -12.20
N LEU A 187 18.66 0.13 -11.47
CA LEU A 187 18.32 1.39 -10.81
C LEU A 187 18.34 2.59 -11.77
N MET A 188 19.17 2.56 -12.82
CA MET A 188 19.27 3.69 -13.74
C MET A 188 17.92 4.12 -14.34
N PRO A 189 17.04 3.20 -14.80
CA PRO A 189 15.73 3.58 -15.31
C PRO A 189 14.76 4.10 -14.23
N THR A 190 14.94 3.70 -12.96
CA THR A 190 14.02 4.11 -11.86
C THR A 190 14.32 5.51 -11.34
N LEU A 191 15.46 6.10 -11.71
CA LEU A 191 15.77 7.52 -11.43
C LEU A 191 14.69 8.45 -11.99
N SER A 192 14.14 8.15 -13.15
CA SER A 192 13.10 8.95 -13.82
C SER A 192 11.67 8.58 -13.41
N SER A 193 11.49 7.79 -12.34
CA SER A 193 10.17 7.41 -11.83
C SER A 193 9.32 8.64 -11.52
N LYS A 194 8.01 8.51 -11.76
CA LYS A 194 7.01 9.51 -11.36
C LYS A 194 6.84 9.57 -9.84
N ASP A 195 7.16 8.49 -9.15
CA ASP A 195 7.19 8.43 -7.70
C ASP A 195 8.48 9.10 -7.19
N PRO A 196 8.38 10.26 -6.50
CA PRO A 196 9.55 11.00 -6.06
C PRO A 196 10.32 10.27 -4.96
N VAL A 197 9.66 9.44 -4.14
CA VAL A 197 10.29 8.65 -3.09
C VAL A 197 11.11 7.52 -3.70
N LEU A 198 10.53 6.79 -4.66
CA LEU A 198 11.24 5.77 -5.41
C LEU A 198 12.45 6.33 -6.16
N SER A 199 12.25 7.49 -6.79
CA SER A 199 13.29 8.20 -7.53
C SER A 199 14.46 8.60 -6.63
N LEU A 200 14.19 9.13 -5.42
CA LEU A 200 15.23 9.44 -4.45
C LEU A 200 15.95 8.19 -3.94
N LEU A 201 15.21 7.15 -3.55
CA LEU A 201 15.80 5.90 -3.06
C LEU A 201 16.70 5.27 -4.11
N SER A 202 16.29 5.33 -5.38
CA SER A 202 17.09 4.86 -6.50
C SER A 202 18.37 5.67 -6.66
N ALA A 203 18.29 7.01 -6.62
CA ALA A 203 19.44 7.89 -6.73
C ALA A 203 20.43 7.68 -5.57
N TYR A 204 19.91 7.63 -4.34
CA TYR A 204 20.69 7.38 -3.14
C TYR A 204 21.43 6.03 -3.23
N THR A 205 20.68 4.94 -3.44
CA THR A 205 21.26 3.59 -3.54
C THR A 205 22.33 3.50 -4.64
N LEU A 206 22.11 4.17 -5.78
CA LEU A 206 23.06 4.21 -6.89
C LEU A 206 24.35 4.97 -6.52
N GLY A 207 24.21 6.18 -5.95
CA GLY A 207 25.31 7.09 -5.68
C GLY A 207 26.12 6.77 -4.42
N THR A 208 25.51 6.15 -3.42
CA THR A 208 26.19 5.84 -2.15
C THR A 208 26.58 4.38 -2.03
N THR A 209 25.72 3.46 -2.48
CA THR A 209 25.92 2.02 -2.23
C THR A 209 26.53 1.32 -3.43
N CYS A 210 25.95 1.49 -4.63
CA CYS A 210 26.51 0.87 -5.84
C CYS A 210 27.86 1.49 -6.23
N ALA A 211 27.96 2.82 -6.19
CA ALA A 211 29.15 3.57 -6.61
C ALA A 211 30.45 3.15 -5.89
N VAL A 212 30.37 2.68 -4.65
CA VAL A 212 31.55 2.25 -3.86
C VAL A 212 32.03 0.86 -4.25
N ALA A 213 31.18 0.04 -4.85
CA ALA A 213 31.44 -1.37 -5.15
C ALA A 213 31.73 -1.64 -6.65
N VAL A 214 31.79 -0.60 -7.48
CA VAL A 214 32.06 -0.69 -8.93
C VAL A 214 33.42 -0.10 -9.29
N THR A 215 33.81 -0.20 -10.57
CA THR A 215 35.08 0.36 -11.05
C THR A 215 35.11 1.89 -10.96
N PRO A 216 36.29 2.54 -10.86
CA PRO A 216 36.38 4.00 -10.76
C PRO A 216 35.70 4.77 -11.91
N ALA A 217 35.75 4.23 -13.13
CA ALA A 217 35.10 4.82 -14.29
C ALA A 217 33.56 4.76 -14.19
N GLU A 218 33.01 3.60 -13.82
CA GLU A 218 31.57 3.44 -13.59
C GLU A 218 31.11 4.30 -12.41
N ARG A 219 31.89 4.33 -11.33
CA ARG A 219 31.62 5.12 -10.12
C ARG A 219 31.33 6.58 -10.46
N GLN A 220 32.17 7.21 -11.29
CA GLN A 220 31.98 8.62 -11.64
C GLN A 220 30.64 8.87 -12.36
N SER A 221 30.28 7.96 -13.29
CA SER A 221 29.00 8.03 -14.00
C SER A 221 27.80 7.85 -13.06
N LEU A 222 27.87 6.86 -12.16
CA LEU A 222 26.80 6.58 -11.19
C LEU A 222 26.58 7.75 -10.23
N VAL A 223 27.66 8.32 -9.69
CA VAL A 223 27.60 9.48 -8.79
C VAL A 223 27.02 10.70 -9.52
N ALA A 224 27.46 10.97 -10.75
CA ALA A 224 26.95 12.09 -11.53
C ALA A 224 25.44 11.95 -11.81
N ALA A 225 24.96 10.76 -12.16
CA ALA A 225 23.53 10.49 -12.36
C ALA A 225 22.72 10.68 -11.07
N ALA A 226 23.23 10.15 -9.94
CA ALA A 226 22.61 10.28 -8.63
C ALA A 226 22.50 11.74 -8.18
N GLU A 227 23.59 12.51 -8.26
CA GLU A 227 23.64 13.93 -7.88
C GLU A 227 22.77 14.80 -8.79
N GLY A 228 22.76 14.53 -10.10
CA GLY A 228 21.87 15.22 -11.03
C GLY A 228 20.40 15.05 -10.65
N ARG A 229 19.99 13.83 -10.29
CA ARG A 229 18.61 13.58 -9.87
C ARG A 229 18.30 14.17 -8.49
N ARG A 230 19.24 14.10 -7.55
CA ARG A 230 19.13 14.74 -6.23
C ARG A 230 18.87 16.25 -6.37
N ALA A 231 19.67 16.94 -7.19
CA ALA A 231 19.52 18.38 -7.41
C ALA A 231 18.15 18.73 -8.01
N GLU A 232 17.66 17.94 -8.96
CA GLU A 232 16.33 18.12 -9.54
C GLU A 232 15.21 17.96 -8.50
N LEU A 233 15.27 16.90 -7.68
CA LEU A 233 14.28 16.64 -6.63
C LEU A 233 14.29 17.73 -5.55
N ALA A 234 15.48 18.15 -5.11
CA ALA A 234 15.65 19.21 -4.13
C ALA A 234 15.01 20.52 -4.61
N ARG A 235 15.27 20.91 -5.87
CA ARG A 235 14.69 22.10 -6.50
C ARG A 235 13.17 22.01 -6.64
N ARG A 236 12.63 20.82 -6.96
CA ARG A 236 11.20 20.64 -7.24
C ARG A 236 10.33 20.61 -5.98
N TYR A 237 10.81 20.00 -4.91
CA TYR A 237 10.01 19.76 -3.71
C TYR A 237 10.35 20.72 -2.56
N GLY A 238 11.63 21.01 -2.31
CA GLY A 238 12.03 21.67 -1.06
C GLY A 238 11.66 20.84 0.19
N ALA A 239 12.16 21.22 1.37
CA ALA A 239 12.07 20.39 2.57
C ALA A 239 10.63 20.13 3.04
N VAL A 240 9.78 21.15 3.06
CA VAL A 240 8.40 21.04 3.59
C VAL A 240 7.52 20.17 2.70
N ARG A 241 7.58 20.35 1.37
CA ARG A 241 6.79 19.53 0.44
C ARG A 241 7.31 18.09 0.42
N TRP A 242 8.63 17.91 0.49
CA TRP A 242 9.25 16.60 0.54
C TRP A 242 8.75 15.80 1.75
N ALA A 243 8.71 16.40 2.94
CA ALA A 243 8.18 15.75 4.13
C ALA A 243 6.75 15.24 3.92
N ARG A 244 5.88 16.02 3.23
CA ARG A 244 4.52 15.57 2.91
C ARG A 244 4.48 14.38 1.94
N GLU A 245 5.37 14.35 0.95
CA GLU A 245 5.48 13.21 0.02
C GLU A 245 5.97 11.95 0.74
N VAL A 246 6.95 12.08 1.64
CA VAL A 246 7.44 10.96 2.47
C VAL A 246 6.34 10.40 3.37
N GLU A 247 5.61 11.26 4.08
CA GLU A 247 4.51 10.82 4.94
C GLU A 247 3.39 10.15 4.13
N ARG A 248 3.09 10.67 2.94
CA ARG A 248 2.14 10.02 2.02
C ARG A 248 2.64 8.64 1.58
N ALA A 249 3.91 8.50 1.26
CA ALA A 249 4.49 7.23 0.84
C ALA A 249 4.52 6.20 1.98
N LYS A 250 4.79 6.63 3.21
CA LYS A 250 4.76 5.77 4.42
C LYS A 250 3.37 5.19 4.75
N SER A 251 2.31 5.59 4.03
CA SER A 251 1.01 4.90 4.11
C SER A 251 1.05 3.45 3.58
N GLU A 252 2.05 3.13 2.75
CA GLU A 252 2.27 1.80 2.20
C GLU A 252 3.32 1.03 3.03
N ILE A 253 2.95 -0.13 3.58
CA ILE A 253 3.83 -0.88 4.50
C ILE A 253 5.19 -1.23 3.88
N HIS A 254 5.24 -1.50 2.56
CA HIS A 254 6.47 -1.85 1.86
C HIS A 254 7.46 -0.67 1.85
N ILE A 255 6.97 0.57 1.93
CA ILE A 255 7.83 1.76 2.04
C ILE A 255 8.28 1.95 3.49
N VAL A 256 7.40 1.67 4.46
CA VAL A 256 7.72 1.77 5.90
C VAL A 256 8.93 0.90 6.27
N ILE A 257 9.06 -0.29 5.68
CA ILE A 257 10.21 -1.17 5.96
C ILE A 257 11.55 -0.58 5.49
N LEU A 258 11.51 0.42 4.59
CA LEU A 258 12.69 1.15 4.11
C LEU A 258 12.93 2.45 4.88
N SER A 259 12.19 2.73 5.97
CA SER A 259 12.24 4.03 6.66
C SER A 259 13.66 4.48 6.97
N LYS A 260 14.52 3.59 7.46
CA LYS A 260 15.92 3.94 7.75
C LYS A 260 16.68 4.43 6.51
N VAL A 261 16.58 3.69 5.40
CA VAL A 261 17.23 4.07 4.13
C VAL A 261 16.62 5.34 3.57
N LEU A 262 15.32 5.52 3.74
CA LEU A 262 14.60 6.73 3.30
C LEU A 262 14.99 7.97 4.12
N ASP A 263 15.22 7.82 5.41
CA ASP A 263 15.66 8.92 6.29
C ASP A 263 17.10 9.31 5.98
N GLU A 264 17.98 8.34 5.72
CA GLU A 264 19.36 8.57 5.23
C GLU A 264 19.36 9.26 3.85
N ALA A 265 18.52 8.78 2.92
CA ALA A 265 18.36 9.38 1.60
C ALA A 265 17.79 10.81 1.67
N THR A 266 16.86 11.06 2.60
CA THR A 266 16.30 12.40 2.83
C THR A 266 17.35 13.35 3.41
N SER A 267 18.18 12.86 4.34
CA SER A 267 19.29 13.63 4.89
C SER A 267 20.35 13.93 3.82
N TRP A 268 20.56 13.02 2.88
CA TRP A 268 21.40 13.26 1.72
C TRP A 268 20.76 14.29 0.75
N LEU A 269 19.45 14.21 0.53
CA LEU A 269 18.71 15.18 -0.31
C LEU A 269 18.82 16.61 0.23
N PHE A 270 18.66 16.79 1.54
CA PHE A 270 18.78 18.06 2.24
C PHE A 270 19.83 17.98 3.36
N PRO A 271 21.13 18.12 3.04
CA PRO A 271 22.17 18.10 4.06
C PRO A 271 21.94 19.22 5.06
N VAL A 272 22.00 18.87 6.35
CA VAL A 272 21.94 19.84 7.45
C VAL A 272 23.21 20.71 7.38
N GLY A 273 23.16 21.79 6.60
CA GLY A 273 24.31 22.68 6.35
C GLY A 273 24.32 23.44 5.01
N GLY A 274 23.43 23.15 4.06
CA GLY A 274 23.30 23.93 2.82
C GLY A 274 22.25 25.02 2.93
N GLN A 275 22.69 26.26 3.18
CA GLN A 275 21.86 27.45 3.38
C GLN A 275 20.93 27.79 2.20
N ALA A 276 19.87 28.50 2.55
CA ALA A 276 18.90 29.18 1.69
C ALA A 276 19.54 30.08 0.62
#